data_AF-A0A929SZD5-F1
#
_entry.id   AF-A0A929SZD5-F1
#
_cell.length_a   1.000
_cell.length_b   1.000
_cell.length_c   1.000
_cell.angle_alpha   90.00
_cell.angle_beta   90.00
_cell.angle_gamma   90.00
#
_symmetry.space_group_name_H-M   'P 1'
#
loop_
_entity.id
_entity.type
_entity.pdbx_description
1 polymer ?
#
loop_
_entity_poly.entity_id
_entity_poly.type
_entity_poly.pdbx_seq_one_letter_code
_entity_poly.pdbx_strand_id
1 'polypeptide(L)' 'ILKKDYSPGFFAKHFLKDLRIAVEESERMGLFLPATLQARKLYETVCDDGFGDLGTQALIHLYWTLPE' A
#
# COMPACT_ATOMS: atom_id res chain seq x y z
N ILE A 1 -1.03 -1.04 -14.54
CA ILE A 1 0.44 -1.29 -14.55
C ILE A 1 1.01 -1.34 -15.98
N LEU A 2 0.91 -2.45 -16.74
CA LEU A 2 1.60 -2.56 -18.05
C LEU A 2 1.17 -1.51 -19.08
N LYS A 3 -0.11 -1.11 -19.06
CA LYS A 3 -0.64 0.00 -19.87
C LYS A 3 -0.32 1.39 -19.32
N LYS A 4 0.48 1.49 -18.23
CA LYS A 4 0.74 2.70 -17.44
C LYS A 4 -0.51 3.43 -16.94
N ASP A 5 -1.61 2.69 -16.82
CA ASP A 5 -2.84 3.19 -16.21
C ASP A 5 -2.86 2.89 -14.70
N TYR A 6 -2.97 3.96 -13.92
CA TYR A 6 -3.06 3.97 -12.46
C TYR A 6 -4.36 4.60 -11.97
N SER A 7 -5.33 4.78 -12.87
CA SER A 7 -6.68 5.21 -12.49
C SER A 7 -7.23 4.26 -11.41
N PRO A 8 -7.82 4.78 -10.33
CA PRO A 8 -8.21 3.98 -9.20
C PRO A 8 -9.46 3.16 -9.52
N GLY A 9 -9.34 1.83 -9.54
CA GLY A 9 -10.45 0.95 -9.20
C GLY A 9 -10.68 0.92 -7.68
N PHE A 10 -9.59 1.05 -6.92
CA PHE A 10 -9.58 1.25 -5.47
C PHE A 10 -8.36 2.09 -5.08
N PHE A 11 -8.56 3.16 -4.31
CA PHE A 11 -7.49 4.12 -3.99
C PHE A 11 -6.43 3.54 -3.04
N ALA A 12 -5.16 3.84 -3.30
CA ALA A 12 -4.03 3.46 -2.45
C ALA A 12 -4.18 3.99 -1.01
N LYS A 13 -4.65 5.25 -0.84
CA LYS A 13 -4.92 5.83 0.49
C LYS A 13 -6.02 5.11 1.27
N HIS A 14 -7.05 4.58 0.58
CA HIS A 14 -8.09 3.81 1.23
C HIS A 14 -7.58 2.43 1.64
N PHE A 15 -6.75 1.81 0.80
CA PHE A 15 -6.10 0.54 1.16
C PHE A 15 -5.15 0.69 2.35
N LEU A 16 -4.38 1.79 2.42
CA LEU A 16 -3.57 2.12 3.58
C LEU A 16 -4.43 2.23 4.86
N LYS A 17 -5.57 2.92 4.78
CA LYS A 17 -6.52 3.03 5.91
C LYS A 17 -7.01 1.65 6.36
N ASP A 18 -7.36 0.76 5.44
CA ASP A 18 -7.79 -0.60 5.78
C ASP A 18 -6.64 -1.46 6.37
N LEU A 19 -5.41 -1.31 5.87
CA LEU A 19 -4.22 -1.97 6.42
C LEU A 19 -3.92 -1.53 7.85
N ARG A 20 -4.12 -0.24 8.19
CA ARG A 20 -3.99 0.27 9.56
C ARG A 20 -4.99 -0.41 10.49
N ILE A 21 -6.26 -0.49 10.09
CA ILE A 21 -7.30 -1.19 10.85
C ILE A 21 -6.96 -2.67 11.03
N ALA A 22 -6.49 -3.35 9.99
CA ALA A 22 -6.11 -4.75 10.06
C ALA A 22 -4.94 -4.99 11.03
N VAL A 23 -3.95 -4.09 11.05
CA VAL A 23 -2.83 -4.16 12.00
C VAL A 23 -3.31 -3.92 13.44
N GLU A 24 -4.07 -2.85 13.68
CA GLU A 24 -4.63 -2.52 15.00
C GLU A 24 -5.47 -3.66 15.58
N GLU A 25 -6.30 -4.31 14.75
CA GLU A 25 -7.10 -5.44 15.19
C GLU A 25 -6.25 -6.69 15.43
N SER A 26 -5.22 -6.93 14.61
CA SER A 26 -4.29 -8.04 14.85
C SER A 26 -3.54 -7.92 16.18
N GLU A 27 -3.17 -6.70 16.58
CA GLU A 27 -2.55 -6.43 17.88
C GLU A 27 -3.51 -6.75 19.03
N ARG A 28 -4.79 -6.36 18.92
CA ARG A 28 -5.82 -6.70 19.92
C ARG A 28 -6.06 -8.21 20.05
N MET A 29 -5.95 -8.93 18.93
CA MET A 29 -6.11 -10.38 18.88
C MET A 29 -4.83 -11.15 19.26
N GLY A 30 -3.69 -10.48 19.45
CA GLY A 30 -2.40 -11.14 19.66
C GLY A 30 -1.90 -11.93 18.43
N LEU A 31 -2.33 -11.54 17.22
CA LEU A 31 -1.94 -12.17 15.96
C LEU A 31 -0.76 -11.42 15.33
N PHE A 32 0.28 -12.16 14.94
CA PHE A 32 1.39 -11.61 14.19
C PHE A 32 1.15 -11.74 12.69
N LEU A 33 0.98 -10.61 12.00
CA LEU A 33 0.73 -10.55 10.55
C LEU A 33 1.88 -9.85 9.81
N PRO A 34 3.03 -10.53 9.59
CA PRO A 34 4.23 -9.91 9.02
C PRO A 34 4.00 -9.34 7.62
N ALA A 35 3.23 -10.03 6.78
CA ALA A 35 2.91 -9.57 5.43
C ALA A 35 2.02 -8.31 5.45
N THR A 36 1.04 -8.23 6.35
CA THR A 36 0.16 -7.06 6.51
C THR A 36 0.94 -5.87 7.04
N LEU A 37 1.84 -6.08 8.00
CA LEU A 37 2.75 -5.05 8.49
C LEU A 37 3.64 -4.50 7.36
N GLN A 38 4.16 -5.38 6.51
CA GLN A 38 4.96 -4.97 5.37
C GLN A 38 4.13 -4.22 4.32
N ALA A 39 2.92 -4.70 4.02
CA ALA A 39 2.00 -4.02 3.12
C ALA A 39 1.67 -2.61 3.64
N ARG A 40 1.38 -2.44 4.94
CA ARG A 40 1.15 -1.12 5.55
C ARG A 40 2.33 -0.18 5.28
N LYS A 41 3.56 -0.60 5.58
CA LYS A 41 4.77 0.23 5.36
C LYS A 41 4.96 0.63 3.90
N LEU A 42 4.73 -0.31 2.97
CA LEU A 42 4.85 -0.04 1.55
C LEU A 42 3.79 0.98 1.09
N TYR A 43 2.54 0.82 1.52
CA TYR A 43 1.48 1.76 1.15
C TYR A 43 1.57 3.11 1.88
N GLU A 44 2.23 3.18 3.04
CA GLU A 44 2.67 4.45 3.63
C GLU A 44 3.62 5.17 2.69
N THR A 45 4.67 4.49 2.22
CA THR A 45 5.64 5.06 1.27
C THR A 45 4.95 5.52 -0.03
N VAL A 46 4.03 4.71 -0.58
CA VAL A 46 3.24 5.10 -1.77
C VAL A 46 2.44 6.39 -1.54
N CYS A 47 1.82 6.53 -0.37
CA CYS A 47 1.02 7.73 -0.05
C CYS A 47 1.93 8.94 0.21
N ASP A 48 3.05 8.74 0.90
CA ASP A 48 4.05 9.78 1.21
C ASP A 48 4.72 10.33 -0.07
N ASP A 49 4.93 9.47 -1.08
CA ASP A 49 5.42 9.83 -2.41
C ASP A 49 4.36 10.54 -3.28
N GLY A 50 3.16 10.81 -2.75
CA GLY A 50 2.09 11.53 -3.44
C GLY A 50 1.21 10.67 -4.35
N PHE A 51 1.35 9.34 -4.31
CA PHE A 51 0.57 8.41 -5.13
C PHE A 51 -0.71 7.90 -4.45
N GLY A 52 -1.11 8.49 -3.32
CA GLY A 52 -2.27 8.05 -2.53
C GLY A 52 -3.61 8.08 -3.28
N ASP A 53 -3.76 8.99 -4.25
CA ASP A 53 -4.97 9.12 -5.09
C ASP A 53 -4.98 8.21 -6.34
N LEU A 54 -3.91 7.45 -6.56
CA LEU A 54 -3.85 6.43 -7.59
C LEU A 54 -4.48 5.12 -7.10
N GLY A 55 -4.71 4.19 -8.02
CA GLY A 55 -5.14 2.84 -7.68
C GLY A 55 -4.09 2.08 -6.87
N THR A 56 -4.49 1.00 -6.19
CA THR A 56 -3.56 0.13 -5.42
C THR A 56 -2.37 -0.36 -6.24
N GLN A 57 -2.55 -0.50 -7.55
CA GLN A 57 -1.48 -0.82 -8.48
C GLN A 57 -0.32 0.19 -8.52
N ALA A 58 -0.45 1.38 -7.92
CA ALA A 58 0.61 2.39 -7.79
C ALA A 58 1.80 1.94 -6.94
N LEU A 59 1.66 0.86 -6.15
CA LEU A 59 2.77 0.26 -5.41
C LEU A 59 4.01 -0.02 -6.27
N ILE A 60 3.80 -0.33 -7.55
CA ILE A 60 4.88 -0.59 -8.51
C ILE A 60 5.84 0.60 -8.70
N HIS A 61 5.42 1.84 -8.40
CA HIS A 61 6.28 3.02 -8.46
C HIS A 61 7.50 2.91 -7.53
N LEU A 62 7.39 2.15 -6.44
CA LEU A 62 8.51 1.90 -5.52
C LEU A 62 9.61 1.00 -6.12
N TYR A 63 9.31 0.28 -7.20
CA TYR A 63 10.20 -0.73 -7.78
C TYR A 63 10.71 -0.35 -9.17
N TRP A 64 10.04 0.55 -9.88
CA TRP A 64 10.49 1.00 -11.19
C TRP A 64 11.64 2.00 -11.16
N THR A 65 12.06 2.45 -9.98
CA THR A 65 13.21 3.35 -9.78
C THR A 65 14.47 2.62 -9.30
N LEU A 66 14.44 1.30 -9.09
CA LEU A 66 15.64 0.55 -8.74
C LEU A 66 16.57 0.47 -9.96
N PRO A 67 17.78 1.06 -9.92
CA PRO A 67 18.82 0.75 -10.89
C PRO A 67 19.24 -0.71 -10.70
N GLU A 68 19.58 -1.39 -11.80
CA GLU A 68 20.29 -2.68 -11.76
C GLU A 68 21.63 -2.59 -11.02
#